data_AF-A0A936GJ37-F1
#
_entry.id   AF-A0A936GJ37-F1
#
_cell.length_a   1.000
_cell.length_b   1.000
_cell.length_c   1.000
_cell.angle_alpha   90.00
_cell.angle_beta   90.00
_cell.angle_gamma   90.00
#
_symmetry.space_group_name_H-M   'P 1'
#
loop_
_entity.id
_entity.type
_entity.pdbx_description
1 polymer ?
#
loop_
_entity_poly.entity_id
_entity_poly.type
_entity_poly.pdbx_seq_one_letter_code
_entity_poly.pdbx_strand_id
1 'polypeptide(L)'
;MNKSILIVDDDEMIGRLLLRLLQKEGFDVKHVTNGRVGLEVFEERTFDLVITDIIMPEMEGIEFILSLKKKKEDVKIIAMSGGGYLTPQDYLETSMDFGVIDAFSKPFDNNEIVGKIKNHLL
;
A
#
# COMPACT_ATOMS: atom_id res chain seq x y z
N MET A 1 -6.25 -1.76 20.73
CA MET A 1 -6.27 -2.70 19.59
C MET A 1 -5.11 -2.33 18.67
N ASN A 2 -4.39 -3.30 18.14
CA ASN A 2 -3.31 -3.02 17.19
C ASN A 2 -3.91 -2.54 15.87
N LYS A 3 -3.32 -1.50 15.28
CA LYS A 3 -3.73 -1.00 13.96
C LYS A 3 -3.40 -2.03 12.89
N SER A 4 -4.32 -2.20 11.94
CA SER A 4 -4.27 -3.23 10.90
C SER A 4 -3.85 -2.65 9.55
N ILE A 5 -2.92 -3.31 8.86
CA ILE A 5 -2.33 -2.85 7.60
C ILE A 5 -2.43 -3.97 6.55
N LEU A 6 -2.92 -3.63 5.36
CA LEU A 6 -2.86 -4.48 4.17
C LEU A 6 -1.74 -3.99 3.26
N ILE A 7 -0.81 -4.87 2.89
CA ILE A 7 0.21 -4.61 1.88
C ILE A 7 -0.15 -5.39 0.62
N VAL A 8 -0.15 -4.72 -0.52
CA VAL A 8 -0.41 -5.31 -1.84
C VAL A 8 0.77 -4.99 -2.75
N ASP A 9 1.60 -6.00 -3.04
CA ASP A 9 2.84 -5.86 -3.80
C ASP A 9 3.22 -7.22 -4.38
N ASP A 10 3.40 -7.34 -5.69
CA ASP A 10 3.80 -8.58 -6.34
C ASP A 10 5.27 -8.94 -6.08
N ASP A 11 6.09 -7.96 -5.66
CA ASP A 11 7.43 -8.21 -5.16
C ASP A 11 7.37 -8.80 -3.74
N GLU A 12 7.43 -10.12 -3.69
CA GLU A 12 7.55 -10.94 -2.49
C GLU A 12 8.70 -10.50 -1.55
N MET A 13 9.79 -9.95 -2.06
CA MET A 13 10.89 -9.46 -1.22
C MET A 13 10.51 -8.16 -0.50
N ILE A 14 9.94 -7.21 -1.24
CA ILE A 14 9.47 -5.92 -0.69
C ILE A 14 8.32 -6.14 0.28
N GLY A 15 7.32 -6.94 -0.11
CA GLY A 15 6.18 -7.29 0.73
C GLY A 15 6.59 -7.92 2.05
N ARG A 16 7.50 -8.92 2.03
CA ARG A 16 8.01 -9.55 3.27
C ARG A 16 8.89 -8.62 4.11
N LEU A 17 9.64 -7.72 3.48
CA LEU A 17 10.41 -6.69 4.20
C LEU A 17 9.45 -5.79 5.00
N LEU A 18 8.46 -5.20 4.33
CA LEU A 18 7.47 -4.32 4.96
C LEU A 18 6.66 -5.05 6.03
N LEU A 19 6.23 -6.28 5.77
CA LEU A 19 5.55 -7.14 6.73
C LEU A 19 6.35 -7.25 8.04
N ARG A 20 7.64 -7.60 7.95
CA ARG A 20 8.52 -7.76 9.13
C ARG A 20 8.76 -6.44 9.86
N LEU A 21 9.02 -5.36 9.12
CA LEU A 21 9.27 -4.04 9.70
C LEU A 21 8.06 -3.58 10.52
N LEU A 22 6.86 -3.66 9.93
CA LEU A 22 5.64 -3.15 10.56
C LEU A 22 5.13 -4.06 11.69
N GLN A 23 5.30 -5.38 11.59
CA GLN A 23 5.02 -6.28 12.71
C GLN A 23 5.93 -6.00 13.92
N LYS A 24 7.20 -5.66 13.69
CA LYS A 24 8.13 -5.27 14.77
C LYS A 24 7.67 -4.00 15.50
N GLU A 25 6.96 -3.12 14.82
CA GLU A 25 6.36 -1.91 15.38
C GLU A 25 4.99 -2.17 16.06
N GLY A 26 4.51 -3.40 16.07
CA GLY A 26 3.28 -3.81 16.75
C GLY A 26 2.00 -3.73 15.91
N PHE A 27 2.10 -3.55 14.59
CA PHE A 27 0.94 -3.56 13.69
C PHE A 27 0.47 -4.99 13.37
N ASP A 28 -0.84 -5.18 13.17
CA ASP A 28 -1.37 -6.40 12.53
C ASP A 28 -1.25 -6.23 11.01
N VAL A 29 -0.40 -7.03 10.36
CA VAL A 29 -0.07 -6.81 8.96
C VAL A 29 -0.34 -8.06 8.14
N LYS A 30 -1.05 -7.88 7.02
CA LYS A 30 -1.27 -8.90 6.00
C LYS A 30 -0.67 -8.44 4.68
N HIS A 31 0.11 -9.30 4.05
CA HIS A 31 0.67 -9.07 2.71
C HIS A 31 0.01 -10.03 1.72
N VAL A 32 -0.29 -9.51 0.54
CA VAL A 32 -0.78 -10.26 -0.63
C VAL A 32 -0.08 -9.73 -1.88
N THR A 33 0.00 -10.55 -2.91
CA THR A 33 0.82 -10.29 -4.10
C THR A 33 0.04 -9.83 -5.33
N ASN A 34 -1.25 -9.53 -5.17
CA ASN A 34 -2.14 -9.20 -6.28
C ASN A 34 -3.28 -8.31 -5.80
N GLY A 35 -3.62 -7.29 -6.59
CA GLY A 35 -4.76 -6.40 -6.37
C GLY A 35 -6.10 -7.14 -6.18
N ARG A 36 -6.35 -8.23 -6.94
CA ARG A 36 -7.61 -9.00 -6.81
C ARG A 36 -7.74 -9.65 -5.43
N VAL A 37 -6.68 -10.34 -4.99
CA VAL A 37 -6.60 -10.94 -3.65
C VAL A 37 -6.65 -9.83 -2.59
N GLY A 38 -6.03 -8.69 -2.86
CA GLY A 38 -6.14 -7.50 -2.01
C GLY A 38 -7.57 -7.04 -1.79
N LEU A 39 -8.40 -7.02 -2.85
CA LEU A 39 -9.80 -6.65 -2.75
C LEU A 39 -10.60 -7.66 -1.95
N GLU A 40 -10.44 -8.96 -2.24
CA GLU A 40 -11.11 -10.04 -1.50
C GLU A 40 -10.80 -9.93 0.00
N VAL A 41 -9.52 -9.79 0.35
CA VAL A 41 -9.08 -9.66 1.73
C VAL A 41 -9.60 -8.39 2.40
N PHE A 42 -9.69 -7.28 1.67
CA PHE A 42 -10.24 -6.01 2.17
C PHE A 42 -11.76 -6.09 2.42
N GLU A 43 -12.47 -6.95 1.69
CA GLU A 43 -13.90 -7.19 1.91
C GLU A 43 -14.16 -8.11 3.11
N GLU A 44 -13.28 -9.08 3.36
CA GLU A 44 -13.41 -10.02 4.48
C GLU A 44 -13.19 -9.37 5.84
N ARG A 45 -12.35 -8.33 5.93
CA ARG A 45 -12.09 -7.60 7.18
C ARG A 45 -11.66 -6.17 6.94
N THR A 46 -11.86 -5.34 7.96
CA THR A 46 -11.45 -3.92 7.93
C THR A 46 -9.94 -3.75 8.12
N PHE A 47 -9.37 -2.80 7.39
CA PHE A 47 -8.00 -2.33 7.57
C PHE A 47 -7.97 -0.84 7.93
N ASP A 48 -7.01 -0.45 8.77
CA ASP A 48 -6.76 0.96 9.13
C ASP A 48 -5.93 1.69 8.05
N LEU A 49 -5.10 0.95 7.31
CA LEU A 49 -4.25 1.45 6.23
C LEU A 49 -4.04 0.37 5.16
N VAL A 50 -4.02 0.79 3.89
CA VAL A 50 -3.57 -0.03 2.76
C VAL A 50 -2.30 0.58 2.18
N ILE A 51 -1.32 -0.25 1.87
CA ILE A 51 -0.10 0.11 1.14
C ILE A 51 -0.12 -0.71 -0.15
N THR A 52 -0.04 -0.07 -1.32
CA THR A 52 -0.13 -0.77 -2.61
C THR A 52 0.94 -0.31 -3.59
N ASP A 53 1.55 -1.24 -4.30
CA ASP A 53 2.31 -0.91 -5.50
C ASP A 53 1.36 -0.37 -6.58
N ILE A 54 1.84 0.59 -7.36
CA ILE A 54 1.16 1.12 -8.55
C ILE A 54 1.31 0.16 -9.72
N ILE A 55 2.47 -0.48 -9.85
CA ILE A 55 2.80 -1.34 -10.98
C ILE A 55 2.74 -2.78 -10.50
N MET A 56 1.71 -3.50 -10.90
CA MET A 56 1.54 -4.92 -10.57
C MET A 56 1.03 -5.68 -11.80
N PRO A 57 1.39 -6.97 -11.95
CA PRO A 57 0.77 -7.85 -12.93
C PRO A 57 -0.70 -8.12 -12.58
N GLU A 58 -1.50 -8.46 -13.60
CA GLU A 58 -2.92 -8.83 -13.53
C GLU A 58 -3.94 -7.74 -13.17
N MET A 59 -3.68 -6.93 -12.15
CA MET A 59 -4.51 -5.79 -11.74
C MET A 59 -3.59 -4.63 -11.38
N GLU A 60 -3.73 -3.52 -12.09
CA GLU A 60 -2.90 -2.34 -11.84
C GLU A 60 -3.25 -1.68 -10.50
N GLY A 61 -2.26 -1.09 -9.83
CA GLY A 61 -2.46 -0.49 -8.51
C GLY A 61 -3.45 0.68 -8.53
N ILE A 62 -3.55 1.43 -9.64
CA ILE A 62 -4.55 2.49 -9.80
C ILE A 62 -5.97 1.92 -9.82
N GLU A 63 -6.19 0.82 -10.55
CA GLU A 63 -7.49 0.14 -10.58
C GLU A 63 -7.88 -0.35 -9.17
N PHE A 64 -6.88 -0.84 -8.42
CA PHE A 64 -7.06 -1.29 -7.04
C PHE A 64 -7.43 -0.12 -6.11
N ILE A 65 -6.71 1.01 -6.19
CA ILE A 65 -7.00 2.23 -5.43
C ILE A 65 -8.44 2.70 -5.66
N LEU A 66 -8.85 2.83 -6.93
CA LEU A 66 -10.19 3.28 -7.28
C LEU A 66 -11.27 2.33 -6.76
N SER A 67 -11.02 1.02 -6.82
CA SER A 67 -11.92 -0.01 -6.30
C SER A 67 -12.09 0.10 -4.78
N LEU A 68 -11.00 0.33 -4.04
CA LEU A 68 -11.04 0.53 -2.60
C LEU A 68 -11.79 1.82 -2.23
N LYS A 69 -11.49 2.93 -2.90
CA LYS A 69 -12.16 4.22 -2.65
C LYS A 69 -13.66 4.16 -2.91
N LYS A 70 -14.09 3.40 -3.92
CA LYS A 70 -15.52 3.17 -4.18
C LYS A 70 -16.21 2.36 -3.08
N LYS A 71 -15.50 1.43 -2.44
CA LYS A 71 -16.04 0.60 -1.34
C LYS A 71 -16.04 1.33 0.00
N LYS A 72 -14.98 2.10 0.26
CA LYS A 72 -14.77 2.86 1.49
C LYS A 72 -14.03 4.15 1.15
N GLU A 73 -14.77 5.26 1.06
CA GLU A 73 -14.23 6.56 0.64
C GLU A 73 -13.09 7.06 1.55
N ASP A 74 -13.23 6.84 2.85
CA ASP A 74 -12.30 7.27 3.90
C ASP A 74 -11.12 6.30 4.15
N VAL A 75 -10.97 5.25 3.34
CA VAL A 75 -9.83 4.33 3.47
C VAL A 75 -8.52 5.09 3.24
N LYS A 76 -7.60 4.92 4.19
CA LYS A 76 -6.23 5.42 4.09
C LYS A 76 -5.44 4.51 3.17
N ILE A 77 -4.91 5.07 2.09
CA ILE A 77 -4.10 4.34 1.11
C ILE A 77 -2.80 5.08 0.93
N ILE A 78 -1.68 4.36 0.97
CA ILE A 78 -0.40 4.86 0.54
C ILE A 78 0.06 4.10 -0.70
N ALA A 79 0.41 4.83 -1.75
CA ALA A 79 0.97 4.27 -2.97
C ALA A 79 2.49 4.03 -2.84
N MET A 80 3.00 3.04 -3.55
CA MET A 80 4.42 2.86 -3.77
C MET A 80 4.71 2.54 -5.24
N SER A 81 5.90 2.89 -5.75
CA SER A 81 6.29 2.56 -7.12
C SER A 81 7.80 2.40 -7.24
N GLY A 82 8.24 1.35 -7.93
CA GLY A 82 9.63 1.19 -8.37
C GLY A 82 9.92 1.80 -9.75
N GLY A 83 8.92 2.41 -10.39
CA GLY A 83 9.01 2.86 -11.78
C GLY A 83 8.79 1.73 -12.78
N GLY A 84 8.70 2.09 -14.06
CA GLY A 84 8.40 1.15 -15.15
C GLY A 84 8.67 1.80 -16.49
N TYR A 85 7.62 1.99 -17.29
CA TYR A 85 7.72 2.78 -18.53
C TYR A 85 7.95 4.26 -18.26
N LEU A 86 7.39 4.76 -17.16
CA LEU A 86 7.61 6.10 -16.64
C LEU A 86 8.48 6.05 -15.37
N THR A 87 8.94 7.22 -14.92
CA THR A 87 9.68 7.31 -13.66
C THR A 87 8.75 6.99 -12.48
N PRO A 88 9.29 6.53 -11.34
CA PRO A 88 8.48 6.36 -10.13
C PRO A 88 7.71 7.64 -9.78
N GLN A 89 8.33 8.81 -9.97
CA GLN A 89 7.75 10.09 -9.64
C GLN A 89 6.46 10.37 -10.43
N ASP A 90 6.46 10.08 -11.73
CA ASP A 90 5.30 10.28 -12.61
C ASP A 90 4.09 9.45 -12.13
N TYR A 91 4.33 8.20 -11.73
CA TYR A 91 3.30 7.31 -11.21
C TYR A 91 2.77 7.79 -9.85
N LEU A 92 3.66 8.21 -8.95
CA LEU A 92 3.29 8.63 -7.61
C LEU A 92 2.51 9.95 -7.62
N GLU A 93 2.93 10.92 -8.43
CA GLU A 93 2.18 12.16 -8.64
C GLU A 93 0.76 11.87 -9.15
N THR A 94 0.64 11.04 -10.19
CA THR A 94 -0.66 10.63 -10.73
C THR A 94 -1.51 9.89 -9.68
N SER A 95 -0.89 9.11 -8.80
CA SER A 95 -1.61 8.38 -7.75
C SER A 95 -2.30 9.28 -6.73
N MET A 96 -1.75 10.47 -6.47
CA MET A 96 -2.32 11.47 -5.55
C MET A 96 -3.70 11.94 -5.99
N ASP A 97 -3.92 12.05 -7.31
CA ASP A 97 -5.20 12.44 -7.90
C ASP A 97 -6.31 11.41 -7.63
N PHE A 98 -5.96 10.18 -7.26
CA PHE A 98 -6.91 9.12 -6.89
C PHE A 98 -7.18 9.01 -5.38
N GLY A 99 -6.73 10.00 -4.61
CA GLY A 99 -7.08 10.14 -3.19
C GLY A 99 -6.27 9.26 -2.23
N VAL A 100 -5.07 8.81 -2.65
CA VAL A 100 -4.09 8.27 -1.71
C VAL A 100 -3.62 9.40 -0.77
N ILE A 101 -3.24 9.05 0.45
CA ILE A 101 -2.88 10.04 1.49
C ILE A 101 -1.38 10.31 1.55
N ASP A 102 -0.58 9.44 0.92
CA ASP A 102 0.87 9.56 0.80
C ASP A 102 1.38 8.62 -0.30
N ALA A 103 2.65 8.75 -0.66
CA ALA A 103 3.28 7.97 -1.70
C ALA A 103 4.79 7.79 -1.43
N PHE A 104 5.38 6.67 -1.88
CA PHE A 104 6.82 6.37 -1.76
C PHE A 104 7.42 5.79 -3.04
N SER A 105 8.64 6.18 -3.37
CA SER A 105 9.41 5.50 -4.40
C SER A 105 10.19 4.32 -3.81
N LYS A 106 10.34 3.24 -4.59
CA LYS A 106 11.31 2.17 -4.32
C LYS A 106 12.64 2.54 -5.04
N PRO A 107 13.82 2.30 -4.43
CA PRO A 107 14.02 1.82 -3.07
C PRO A 107 13.75 2.91 -2.01
N PHE A 108 13.41 2.50 -0.80
CA PHE A 108 13.09 3.38 0.33
C PHE A 108 13.94 3.07 1.57
N ASP A 109 14.09 4.06 2.46
CA ASP A 109 14.66 3.84 3.79
C ASP A 109 13.64 3.25 4.76
N ASN A 110 14.08 2.28 5.57
CA ASN A 110 13.21 1.55 6.49
C ASN A 110 12.68 2.43 7.64
N ASN A 111 13.45 3.40 8.12
CA ASN A 111 12.99 4.29 9.19
C ASN A 111 12.03 5.34 8.64
N GLU A 112 12.28 5.82 7.43
CA GLU A 112 11.39 6.75 6.73
C GLU A 112 9.99 6.16 6.53
N ILE A 113 9.90 4.95 5.95
CA ILE A 113 8.61 4.30 5.66
C ILE A 113 7.82 4.03 6.95
N VAL A 114 8.50 3.53 8.00
CA VAL A 114 7.87 3.29 9.32
C VAL A 114 7.39 4.59 9.95
N GLY A 115 8.21 5.65 9.90
CA GLY A 115 7.87 6.96 10.45
C GLY A 115 6.62 7.54 9.79
N LYS A 116 6.56 7.52 8.46
CA LYS A 116 5.40 7.98 7.72
C LYS A 116 4.13 7.16 8.02
N ILE A 117 4.23 5.83 8.04
CA ILE A 117 3.09 4.96 8.36
C ILE A 117 2.55 5.26 9.76
N LYS A 118 3.43 5.46 10.73
CA LYS A 118 3.04 5.87 12.09
C LYS A 118 2.32 7.22 12.10
N ASN A 119 2.82 8.22 11.38
CA ASN A 119 2.17 9.55 11.30
C ASN A 119 0.72 9.49 10.79
N HIS A 120 0.39 8.49 9.97
CA HIS A 120 -0.96 8.30 9.45
C HIS A 120 -1.85 7.41 10.34
N LEU A 121 -1.29 6.69 11.31
CA LEU A 121 -2.01 5.70 12.12
C LEU A 121 -2.08 6.00 13.62
N LEU A 122 -1.20 6.87 14.14
CA LEU A 122 -1.07 7.25 15.54
C LEU A 122 -1.30 8.75 15.72
#